data_AF-A0A7R7DT86-F1
#
_entry.id   AF-A0A7R7DT86-F1
#
_cell.length_a   1.000
_cell.length_b   1.000
_cell.length_c   1.000
_cell.angle_alpha   90.00
_cell.angle_beta   90.00
_cell.angle_gamma   90.00
#
_symmetry.space_group_name_H-M   'P 1'
#
loop_
_entity.id
_entity.type
_entity.pdbx_description
1 polymer ?
#
loop_
_entity_poly.entity_id
_entity_poly.type
_entity_poly.pdbx_seq_one_letter_code
_entity_poly.pdbx_strand_id
1 'polypeptide(L)'
;MSFPVRSGTPGPLRCGRRTAPDHPDRAAHLRRSRLFGLPPRRFDPEVWWLYLLSRAGIWIVAYCTRWLFPADAGARDAGPVLGPFQHWDWDFYLKIARDGYFPGFVGPWQVDWDNREAFLPGLPLLLRATHEVVPNWTLSGLLISFVAGAVAVFSLARIAELQLPDPRIGRRTVLFFVLSPCAIFLFVGYTESLFLAFALPAWLAAQRRNWPLAAALAALASTVRISGLFLAAAIALHFALVTRGRRWRAAPWLALPVLPLAGYTWYLQVHTGDWMAWQHAQERGWGRTFHAPGRRGPTPGTRRSPTPRPPSSRSCSRASCWRCWWAWSSRACWSHDAAGPRRPTSA
;
A
#
# COMPACT_ATOMS: atom_id res chain seq x y z
N MET A 1 30.32 19.00 96.20
CA MET A 1 30.94 18.67 94.90
C MET A 1 29.91 17.84 94.14
N SER A 2 28.93 18.45 93.48
CA SER A 2 29.00 19.07 92.14
C SER A 2 29.23 18.03 91.05
N PHE A 3 28.22 17.75 90.22
CA PHE A 3 28.24 18.00 88.76
C PHE A 3 26.82 17.83 88.17
N PRO A 4 26.34 18.78 87.33
CA PRO A 4 24.98 18.80 86.83
C PRO A 4 24.84 18.16 85.43
N VAL A 5 23.60 17.77 85.15
CA VAL A 5 23.04 17.35 83.86
C VAL A 5 23.19 18.46 82.80
N ARG A 6 23.62 18.09 81.59
CA ARG A 6 23.42 18.89 80.36
C ARG A 6 22.74 18.05 79.29
N SER A 7 21.50 18.41 79.02
CA SER A 7 20.73 18.09 77.81
C SER A 7 21.29 18.88 76.62
N GLY A 8 21.40 18.22 75.47
CA GLY A 8 21.79 18.84 74.21
C GLY A 8 21.17 18.10 73.03
N THR A 9 20.07 18.64 72.51
CA THR A 9 19.42 18.25 71.25
C THR A 9 20.27 18.72 70.05
N PRO A 10 20.43 17.91 68.99
CA PRO A 10 21.08 18.37 67.77
C PRO A 10 20.10 19.20 66.92
N GLY A 11 20.50 20.41 66.56
CA GLY A 11 19.77 21.28 65.64
C GLY A 11 19.84 20.80 64.18
N PRO A 12 18.88 21.19 63.31
CA PRO A 12 18.80 20.68 61.94
C PRO A 12 19.81 21.37 61.01
N LEU A 13 20.48 20.56 60.18
CA LEU A 13 21.35 20.98 59.09
C LEU A 13 20.54 21.74 58.01
N ARG A 14 20.87 23.01 57.78
CA ARG A 14 20.38 23.79 56.62
C ARG A 14 21.04 23.27 55.34
N CYS A 15 20.28 22.60 54.49
CA CYS A 15 20.68 22.29 53.11
C CYS A 15 20.31 23.47 52.20
N GLY A 16 21.31 24.13 51.63
CA GLY A 16 21.14 25.27 50.72
C GLY A 16 20.45 24.86 49.42
N ARG A 17 19.28 25.45 49.14
CA ARG A 17 18.53 25.29 47.90
C ARG A 17 19.19 26.13 46.80
N ARG A 18 19.95 25.51 45.88
CA ARG A 18 20.30 26.14 44.60
C ARG A 18 19.09 26.04 43.67
N THR A 19 18.43 27.16 43.40
CA THR A 19 17.42 27.28 42.35
C THR A 19 18.11 27.44 40.99
N ALA A 20 17.95 26.45 40.11
CA ALA A 20 18.31 26.60 38.70
C ALA A 20 17.23 27.42 37.96
N PRO A 21 17.58 28.21 36.93
CA PRO A 21 16.61 29.04 36.22
C PRO A 21 15.73 28.17 35.29
N ASP A 22 14.42 28.35 35.42
CA ASP A 22 13.39 27.73 34.57
C ASP A 22 13.43 28.38 33.18
N HIS A 23 13.92 27.64 32.17
CA HIS A 23 13.86 28.07 30.76
C HIS A 23 12.51 27.63 30.14
N PRO A 24 11.58 28.55 29.82
CA PRO A 24 10.25 28.21 29.31
C PRO A 24 10.24 27.56 27.92
N ASP A 25 11.31 27.68 27.14
CA ASP A 25 11.36 27.17 25.75
C ASP A 25 11.49 25.64 25.63
N ARG A 26 12.09 24.97 26.63
CA ARG A 26 12.17 23.50 26.64
C ARG A 26 10.81 22.85 26.85
N ALA A 27 9.91 23.48 27.62
CA ALA A 27 8.59 22.95 27.89
C ALA A 27 7.68 22.94 26.65
N ALA A 28 7.86 23.91 25.74
CA ALA A 28 7.11 23.98 24.48
C ALA A 28 7.57 22.90 23.48
N HIS A 29 8.88 22.68 23.34
CA HIS A 29 9.43 21.60 22.50
C HIS A 29 9.08 20.20 23.02
N LEU A 30 9.08 20.02 24.34
CA LEU A 30 8.70 18.74 24.98
C LEU A 30 7.18 18.48 24.95
N ARG A 31 6.34 19.53 24.87
CA ARG A 31 4.90 19.37 24.66
C ARG A 31 4.55 18.96 23.23
N ARG A 32 5.28 19.44 22.21
CA ARG A 32 5.08 19.01 20.81
C ARG A 32 5.52 17.56 20.59
N SER A 33 6.57 17.09 21.26
CA SER A 33 7.07 15.71 21.10
C SER A 33 6.17 14.65 21.78
N ARG A 34 5.33 15.02 22.75
CA ARG A 34 4.38 14.10 23.40
C ARG A 34 3.13 13.76 22.59
N LEU A 35 2.82 14.51 21.52
CA LEU A 35 1.70 14.20 20.61
C LEU A 35 1.97 12.97 19.72
N PHE A 36 3.21 12.47 19.67
CA PHE A 36 3.62 11.33 18.83
C PHE A 36 3.99 10.05 19.59
N GLY A 37 3.81 10.04 20.92
CA GLY A 37 3.53 8.82 21.69
C GLY A 37 4.60 7.75 21.84
N LEU A 38 5.79 7.89 21.27
CA LEU A 38 7.02 7.12 21.54
C LEU A 38 8.21 7.98 21.14
N PRO A 39 9.37 7.93 21.82
CA PRO A 39 10.58 8.55 21.29
C PRO A 39 10.84 7.99 19.88
N PRO A 40 11.41 8.77 18.94
CA PRO A 40 11.89 8.23 17.68
C PRO A 40 12.94 7.17 18.03
N ARG A 41 12.52 5.91 18.13
CA ARG A 41 13.45 4.80 18.23
C ARG A 41 14.22 4.86 16.93
N ARG A 42 15.56 4.92 17.03
CA ARG A 42 16.44 4.89 15.86
C ARG A 42 15.97 3.74 14.97
N PHE A 43 15.87 3.98 13.67
CA PHE A 43 15.53 2.95 12.71
C PHE A 43 16.36 1.71 13.00
N ASP A 44 15.70 0.57 13.17
CA ASP A 44 16.39 -0.69 13.44
C ASP A 44 17.26 -1.01 12.21
N PRO A 45 18.60 -1.00 12.34
CA PRO A 45 19.49 -1.23 11.21
C PRO A 45 19.24 -2.58 10.55
N GLU A 46 18.75 -3.57 11.31
CA GLU A 46 18.43 -4.89 10.76
C GLU A 46 17.22 -4.85 9.84
N VAL A 47 16.18 -4.08 10.17
CA VAL A 47 15.00 -3.90 9.31
C VAL A 47 15.38 -3.18 8.02
N TRP A 48 16.24 -2.17 8.10
CA TRP A 48 16.83 -1.54 6.92
C TRP A 48 17.59 -2.55 6.08
N TRP A 49 18.41 -3.40 6.70
CA TRP A 49 19.21 -4.36 5.94
C TRP A 49 18.35 -5.40 5.23
N LEU A 50 17.35 -5.96 5.92
CA LEU A 50 16.38 -6.88 5.33
C LEU A 50 15.66 -6.24 4.14
N TYR A 51 15.27 -4.98 4.28
CA TYR A 51 14.62 -4.25 3.20
C TYR A 51 15.55 -4.11 1.99
N LEU A 52 16.77 -3.58 2.18
CA LEU A 52 17.72 -3.38 1.09
C LEU A 52 18.17 -4.70 0.44
N LEU A 53 18.36 -5.77 1.22
CA LEU A 53 18.67 -7.10 0.70
C LEU A 53 17.54 -7.64 -0.18
N SER A 54 16.28 -7.43 0.21
CA SER A 54 15.15 -7.79 -0.66
C SER A 54 15.14 -6.99 -1.97
N ARG A 55 15.57 -5.72 -1.95
CA ARG A 55 15.71 -4.89 -3.17
C ARG A 55 16.84 -5.39 -4.07
N ALA A 56 18.00 -5.69 -3.49
CA ALA A 56 19.11 -6.28 -4.21
C ALA A 56 18.72 -7.64 -4.83
N GLY A 57 18.01 -8.48 -4.07
CA GLY A 57 17.49 -9.76 -4.56
C GLY A 57 16.57 -9.60 -5.78
N ILE A 58 15.63 -8.65 -5.75
CA ILE A 58 14.73 -8.40 -6.89
C ILE A 58 15.49 -7.88 -8.11
N TRP A 59 16.50 -7.01 -7.92
CA TRP A 59 17.37 -6.59 -9.03
C TRP A 59 18.14 -7.76 -9.66
N ILE A 60 18.67 -8.68 -8.84
CA ILE A 60 19.35 -9.89 -9.32
C ILE A 60 18.37 -10.77 -10.10
N VAL A 61 17.17 -11.00 -9.57
CA VAL A 61 16.14 -11.79 -10.25
C VAL A 61 15.76 -11.14 -11.58
N ALA A 62 15.50 -9.83 -11.61
CA ALA A 62 15.16 -9.10 -12.84
C ALA A 62 16.29 -9.19 -13.87
N TYR A 63 17.55 -9.07 -13.44
CA TYR A 63 18.71 -9.25 -14.30
C TYR A 63 18.77 -10.66 -14.88
N CYS A 64 18.59 -11.70 -14.07
CA CYS A 64 18.60 -13.10 -14.53
C CYS A 64 17.42 -13.39 -15.46
N THR A 65 16.21 -12.92 -15.15
CA THR A 65 15.00 -13.10 -15.97
C THR A 65 15.21 -12.53 -17.37
N ARG A 66 15.87 -11.37 -17.46
CA ARG A 66 16.21 -10.73 -18.73
C ARG A 66 17.02 -11.67 -19.65
N TRP A 67 17.97 -12.42 -19.11
CA TRP A 67 18.80 -13.36 -19.88
C TRP A 67 18.10 -14.69 -20.15
N LEU A 68 17.29 -15.17 -19.21
CA LEU A 68 16.61 -16.47 -19.31
C LEU A 68 15.36 -16.43 -20.21
N PHE A 69 14.70 -15.27 -20.31
CA PHE A 69 13.45 -15.10 -21.04
C PHE A 69 13.54 -13.92 -22.03
N PRO A 70 14.39 -14.02 -23.06
CA PRO A 70 14.56 -12.94 -24.02
C PRO A 70 13.28 -12.68 -24.84
N ALA A 71 13.15 -11.42 -25.27
CA ALA A 71 12.02 -10.93 -26.06
C ALA A 71 11.91 -11.62 -27.43
N ASP A 72 12.95 -12.27 -27.94
CA ASP A 72 12.90 -13.16 -29.10
C ASP A 72 13.81 -14.37 -28.91
N ALA A 73 13.39 -15.53 -29.41
CA ALA A 73 14.17 -16.77 -29.29
C ALA A 73 15.54 -16.70 -30.00
N GLY A 74 15.71 -15.72 -30.91
CA GLY A 74 16.99 -15.41 -31.58
C GLY A 74 17.66 -14.13 -31.07
N ALA A 75 17.12 -13.47 -30.04
CA ALA A 75 17.73 -12.26 -29.50
C ALA A 75 19.06 -12.61 -28.79
N ARG A 76 20.14 -11.94 -29.21
CA ARG A 76 21.48 -12.06 -28.59
C ARG A 76 21.73 -11.02 -27.51
N ASP A 77 20.81 -10.07 -27.34
CA ASP A 77 20.81 -9.10 -26.27
C ASP A 77 19.56 -9.30 -25.43
N ALA A 78 19.73 -9.10 -24.13
CA ALA A 78 18.71 -9.32 -23.14
C ALA A 78 17.77 -8.08 -22.99
N GLY A 79 18.06 -7.01 -23.73
CA GLY A 79 17.19 -5.83 -23.83
C GLY A 79 17.37 -4.83 -22.67
N PRO A 80 16.53 -3.78 -22.61
CA PRO A 80 16.71 -2.69 -21.67
C PRO A 80 16.67 -3.13 -20.20
N VAL A 81 17.60 -2.62 -19.38
CA VAL A 81 17.74 -2.96 -17.95
C VAL A 81 16.44 -2.71 -17.16
N LEU A 82 15.69 -1.67 -17.54
CA LEU A 82 14.44 -1.30 -16.88
C LEU A 82 13.20 -1.97 -17.46
N GLY A 83 13.34 -2.67 -18.60
CA GLY A 83 12.24 -3.34 -19.31
C GLY A 83 11.41 -4.26 -18.42
N PRO A 84 12.01 -5.10 -17.53
CA PRO A 84 11.25 -5.95 -16.62
C PRO A 84 10.21 -5.21 -15.76
N PHE A 85 10.43 -3.93 -15.46
CA PHE A 85 9.55 -3.12 -14.60
C PHE A 85 8.48 -2.34 -15.37
N GLN A 86 8.45 -2.45 -16.70
CA GLN A 86 7.53 -1.73 -17.58
C GLN A 86 6.41 -2.63 -18.11
N HIS A 87 5.86 -3.52 -17.27
CA HIS A 87 4.83 -4.48 -17.70
C HIS A 87 3.46 -4.17 -17.08
N TRP A 88 2.42 -4.72 -17.70
CA TRP A 88 1.01 -4.73 -17.23
C TRP A 88 0.46 -3.34 -16.92
N ASP A 89 0.12 -3.07 -15.65
CA ASP A 89 -0.55 -1.85 -15.24
C ASP A 89 0.36 -0.60 -15.35
N TRP A 90 1.68 -0.82 -15.50
CA TRP A 90 2.66 0.26 -15.69
C TRP A 90 2.26 1.20 -16.83
N ASP A 91 1.83 0.65 -17.97
CA ASP A 91 1.54 1.44 -19.17
C ASP A 91 0.40 2.42 -18.93
N PHE A 92 -0.62 2.03 -18.16
CA PHE A 92 -1.71 2.92 -17.79
C PHE A 92 -1.24 4.04 -16.87
N TYR A 93 -0.48 3.72 -15.82
CA TYR A 93 0.05 4.74 -14.91
C TYR A 93 0.96 5.74 -15.65
N LEU A 94 1.79 5.25 -16.57
CA LEU A 94 2.67 6.08 -17.39
C LEU A 94 1.87 7.00 -18.32
N LYS A 95 0.91 6.47 -19.08
CA LYS A 95 0.06 7.29 -19.98
C LYS A 95 -0.73 8.35 -19.22
N ILE A 96 -1.30 8.02 -18.06
CA ILE A 96 -2.03 8.99 -17.23
C ILE A 96 -1.06 10.06 -16.70
N ALA A 97 0.12 9.66 -16.23
CA ALA A 97 1.12 10.61 -15.73
C ALA A 97 1.64 11.53 -16.84
N ARG A 98 1.85 11.03 -18.06
CA ARG A 98 2.37 11.81 -19.19
C ARG A 98 1.30 12.65 -19.87
N ASP A 99 0.20 12.03 -20.26
CA ASP A 99 -0.80 12.59 -21.18
C ASP A 99 -2.11 13.01 -20.45
N GLY A 100 -2.29 12.60 -19.19
CA GLY A 100 -3.52 12.82 -18.44
C GLY A 100 -4.63 11.80 -18.75
N TYR A 101 -5.80 12.01 -18.13
CA TYR A 101 -6.94 11.10 -18.28
C TYR A 101 -7.65 11.22 -19.63
N PHE A 102 -7.76 12.44 -20.19
CA PHE A 102 -8.52 12.71 -21.41
C PHE A 102 -7.75 13.70 -22.33
N PRO A 103 -6.58 13.31 -22.89
CA PRO A 103 -5.82 14.20 -23.77
C PRO A 103 -6.62 14.52 -25.04
N GLY A 104 -6.61 15.77 -25.50
CA GLY A 104 -7.26 16.15 -26.76
C GLY A 104 -8.74 15.80 -26.87
N PHE A 105 -9.46 15.74 -25.73
CA PHE A 105 -10.87 15.30 -25.64
C PHE A 105 -11.14 13.87 -26.15
N VAL A 106 -10.10 13.01 -26.23
CA VAL A 106 -10.30 11.58 -26.43
C VAL A 106 -10.71 10.91 -25.12
N GLY A 107 -11.62 9.95 -25.19
CA GLY A 107 -12.27 9.41 -24.01
C GLY A 107 -13.09 8.16 -24.27
N PRO A 108 -13.98 7.80 -23.33
CA PRO A 108 -14.64 6.51 -23.31
C PRO A 108 -15.65 6.27 -24.45
N TRP A 109 -15.92 7.30 -25.25
CA TRP A 109 -16.81 7.30 -26.41
C TRP A 109 -16.15 6.73 -27.68
N GLN A 110 -14.85 6.47 -27.65
CA GLN A 110 -14.09 5.93 -28.78
C GLN A 110 -13.96 4.41 -28.69
N VAL A 111 -13.99 3.75 -29.85
CA VAL A 111 -13.94 2.28 -29.95
C VAL A 111 -12.64 1.70 -29.39
N ASP A 112 -11.52 2.40 -29.56
CA ASP A 112 -10.18 1.93 -29.16
C ASP A 112 -9.69 2.56 -27.84
N TRP A 113 -10.62 3.00 -26.99
CA TRP A 113 -10.26 3.63 -25.72
C TRP A 113 -9.64 2.65 -24.73
N ASP A 114 -8.56 3.07 -24.07
CA ASP A 114 -7.77 2.22 -23.18
C ASP A 114 -8.29 2.16 -21.73
N ASN A 115 -9.43 2.80 -21.42
CA ASN A 115 -10.10 2.73 -20.12
C ASN A 115 -9.24 3.22 -18.94
N ARG A 116 -8.37 4.20 -19.17
CA ARG A 116 -7.44 4.73 -18.15
C ARG A 116 -8.13 5.34 -16.93
N GLU A 117 -9.40 5.75 -17.06
CA GLU A 117 -10.26 6.21 -15.96
C GLU A 117 -10.54 5.12 -14.90
N ALA A 118 -10.24 3.86 -15.20
CA ALA A 118 -10.26 2.75 -14.23
C ALA A 118 -9.18 2.87 -13.14
N PHE A 119 -8.13 3.66 -13.35
CA PHE A 119 -7.02 3.84 -12.42
C PHE A 119 -7.17 5.14 -11.62
N LEU A 120 -6.86 5.09 -10.32
CA LEU A 120 -6.99 6.24 -9.43
C LEU A 120 -5.78 7.19 -9.53
N PRO A 121 -5.96 8.50 -9.21
CA PRO A 121 -5.00 9.53 -9.58
C PRO A 121 -3.75 9.61 -8.71
N GLY A 122 -3.75 9.00 -7.51
CA GLY A 122 -2.69 9.20 -6.52
C GLY A 122 -1.29 8.83 -7.01
N LEU A 123 -1.14 7.66 -7.64
CA LEU A 123 0.15 7.24 -8.19
C LEU A 123 0.55 8.05 -9.44
N PRO A 124 -0.29 8.23 -10.48
CA PRO A 124 0.07 9.04 -11.64
C PRO A 124 0.47 10.49 -11.31
N LEU A 125 -0.21 11.14 -10.37
CA LEU A 125 0.11 12.51 -9.95
C LEU A 125 1.47 12.56 -9.24
N LEU A 126 1.74 11.61 -8.34
CA LEU A 126 3.04 11.52 -7.66
C LEU A 126 4.16 11.18 -8.65
N LEU A 127 3.87 10.34 -9.63
CA LEU A 127 4.79 9.97 -10.69
C LEU A 127 5.18 11.19 -11.54
N ARG A 128 4.20 12.02 -11.93
CA ARG A 128 4.44 13.30 -12.61
C ARG A 128 5.31 14.23 -11.78
N ALA A 129 4.99 14.43 -10.49
CA ALA A 129 5.76 15.29 -9.61
C ALA A 129 7.21 14.80 -9.40
N THR A 130 7.41 13.48 -9.32
CA THR A 130 8.75 12.89 -9.15
C THR A 130 9.57 12.99 -10.43
N HIS A 131 8.91 12.95 -11.60
CA HIS A 131 9.57 13.03 -12.89
C HIS A 131 10.26 14.39 -13.14
N GLU A 132 9.75 15.47 -12.54
CA GLU A 132 10.39 16.80 -12.58
C GLU A 132 11.80 16.81 -11.98
N VAL A 133 12.07 15.91 -11.03
CA VAL A 133 13.38 15.78 -10.37
C VAL A 133 14.20 14.63 -10.96
N VAL A 134 13.52 13.52 -11.32
CA VAL A 134 14.13 12.34 -11.93
C VAL A 134 13.58 12.21 -13.34
N PRO A 135 14.28 12.70 -14.39
CA PRO A 135 13.78 12.78 -15.77
C PRO A 135 13.77 11.41 -16.48
N ASN A 136 13.37 10.37 -15.77
CA ASN A 136 13.07 9.04 -16.28
C ASN A 136 11.84 8.50 -15.53
N TRP A 137 10.78 8.19 -16.26
CA TRP A 137 9.51 7.74 -15.69
C TRP A 137 9.65 6.45 -14.87
N THR A 138 10.34 5.45 -15.41
CA THR A 138 10.49 4.16 -14.72
C THR A 138 11.33 4.29 -13.47
N LEU A 139 12.42 5.06 -13.50
CA LEU A 139 13.20 5.36 -12.29
C LEU A 139 12.38 6.14 -11.25
N SER A 140 11.52 7.07 -11.69
CA SER A 140 10.60 7.77 -10.80
C SER A 140 9.65 6.80 -10.10
N GLY A 141 9.05 5.86 -10.84
CA GLY A 141 8.18 4.83 -10.29
C GLY A 141 8.91 3.89 -9.31
N LEU A 142 10.13 3.46 -9.66
CA LEU A 142 10.96 2.64 -8.78
C LEU A 142 11.40 3.39 -7.52
N LEU A 143 11.71 4.68 -7.63
CA LEU A 143 12.05 5.53 -6.48
C LEU A 143 10.85 5.70 -5.54
N ILE A 144 9.66 5.96 -6.09
CA ILE A 144 8.42 6.02 -5.32
C ILE A 144 8.21 4.70 -4.57
N SER A 145 8.29 3.56 -5.25
CA SER A 145 8.13 2.24 -4.62
C SER A 145 9.22 1.92 -3.60
N PHE A 146 10.45 2.37 -3.84
CA PHE A 146 11.55 2.20 -2.90
C PHE A 146 11.32 2.99 -1.60
N VAL A 147 10.91 4.26 -1.69
CA VAL A 147 10.62 5.08 -0.50
C VAL A 147 9.35 4.59 0.20
N ALA A 148 8.28 4.36 -0.56
CA ALA A 148 7.01 3.87 -0.05
C ALA A 148 7.14 2.50 0.63
N GLY A 149 7.85 1.57 0.00
CA GLY A 149 8.11 0.26 0.59
C GLY A 149 8.88 0.34 1.89
N ALA A 150 9.83 1.27 2.04
CA ALA A 150 10.55 1.47 3.29
C ALA A 150 9.59 1.95 4.38
N VAL A 151 8.79 3.00 4.09
CA VAL A 151 7.77 3.52 5.02
C VAL A 151 6.80 2.42 5.44
N ALA A 152 6.33 1.59 4.51
CA ALA A 152 5.45 0.47 4.78
C ALA A 152 6.08 -0.53 5.74
N VAL A 153 7.31 -1.00 5.45
CA VAL A 153 8.03 -2.00 6.24
C VAL A 153 8.31 -1.51 7.68
N PHE A 154 8.75 -0.25 7.85
CA PHE A 154 8.96 0.31 9.19
C PHE A 154 7.66 0.47 9.97
N SER A 155 6.59 0.88 9.30
CA SER A 155 5.29 1.04 9.93
C SER A 155 4.71 -0.30 10.35
N LEU A 156 4.91 -1.34 9.52
CA LEU A 156 4.51 -2.70 9.84
C LEU A 156 5.26 -3.26 11.05
N ALA A 157 6.58 -3.09 11.09
CA ALA A 157 7.40 -3.49 12.24
C ALA A 157 6.92 -2.80 13.53
N ARG A 158 6.69 -1.48 13.45
CA ARG A 158 6.21 -0.67 14.57
C ARG A 158 4.81 -1.07 15.03
N ILE A 159 3.93 -1.47 14.10
CA ILE A 159 2.63 -2.05 14.42
C ILE A 159 2.87 -3.34 15.20
N ALA A 160 3.58 -4.34 14.66
CA ALA A 160 3.79 -5.63 15.31
C ALA A 160 4.36 -5.53 16.74
N GLU A 161 5.33 -4.63 16.95
CA GLU A 161 5.92 -4.34 18.26
C GLU A 161 4.92 -3.77 19.29
N LEU A 162 3.81 -3.17 18.84
CA LEU A 162 2.75 -2.68 19.73
C LEU A 162 1.78 -3.78 20.16
N GLN A 163 1.67 -4.88 19.40
CA GLN A 163 0.75 -5.97 19.74
C GLN A 163 1.41 -7.08 20.55
N LEU A 164 2.71 -7.30 20.40
CA LEU A 164 3.41 -8.44 20.99
C LEU A 164 4.67 -7.99 21.75
N PRO A 165 4.88 -8.44 23.00
CA PRO A 165 6.04 -8.06 23.82
C PRO A 165 7.35 -8.80 23.46
N ASP A 166 7.59 -9.12 22.18
CA ASP A 166 8.84 -9.74 21.71
C ASP A 166 9.73 -8.68 21.02
N PRO A 167 10.96 -8.43 21.52
CA PRO A 167 11.86 -7.44 20.92
C PRO A 167 12.28 -7.77 19.47
N ARG A 168 12.14 -9.03 19.02
CA ARG A 168 12.46 -9.47 17.66
C ARG A 168 11.25 -9.50 16.73
N ILE A 169 10.05 -9.16 17.22
CA ILE A 169 8.82 -9.34 16.45
C ILE A 169 8.80 -8.46 15.20
N GLY A 170 9.22 -7.19 15.32
CA GLY A 170 9.27 -6.25 14.20
C GLY A 170 10.10 -6.81 13.04
N ARG A 171 11.31 -7.31 13.35
CA ARG A 171 12.19 -7.95 12.38
C ARG A 171 11.59 -9.19 11.74
N ARG A 172 11.00 -10.09 12.54
CA ARG A 172 10.37 -11.32 12.05
C ARG A 172 9.20 -11.01 11.12
N THR A 173 8.34 -10.06 11.49
CA THR A 173 7.23 -9.60 10.67
C THR A 173 7.72 -9.05 9.33
N VAL A 174 8.75 -8.20 9.35
CA VAL A 174 9.34 -7.67 8.12
C VAL A 174 9.93 -8.77 7.26
N LEU A 175 10.69 -9.70 7.85
CA LEU A 175 11.28 -10.83 7.14
C LEU A 175 10.21 -11.64 6.40
N PHE A 176 9.14 -12.03 7.09
CA PHE A 176 8.04 -12.77 6.46
C PHE A 176 7.32 -11.94 5.38
N PHE A 177 7.20 -10.63 5.61
CA PHE A 177 6.56 -9.74 4.66
C PHE A 177 7.36 -9.58 3.36
N VAL A 178 8.68 -9.38 3.44
CA VAL A 178 9.54 -9.18 2.25
C VAL A 178 9.90 -10.48 1.53
N LEU A 179 9.82 -11.63 2.20
CA LEU A 179 9.97 -12.95 1.59
C LEU A 179 8.68 -13.48 0.98
N SER A 180 7.55 -12.81 1.21
CA SER A 180 6.28 -13.18 0.60
C SER A 180 6.38 -13.13 -0.93
N PRO A 181 5.76 -14.07 -1.67
CA PRO A 181 5.71 -14.02 -3.14
C PRO A 181 5.12 -12.69 -3.64
N CYS A 182 4.20 -12.08 -2.88
CA CYS A 182 3.58 -10.81 -3.22
C CYS A 182 4.47 -9.58 -2.93
N ALA A 183 5.64 -9.75 -2.32
CA ALA A 183 6.55 -8.65 -2.00
C ALA A 183 7.14 -7.97 -3.25
N ILE A 184 7.05 -8.61 -4.42
CA ILE A 184 7.42 -8.00 -5.71
C ILE A 184 6.65 -6.68 -5.96
N PHE A 185 5.41 -6.57 -5.50
CA PHE A 185 4.60 -5.36 -5.60
C PHE A 185 5.07 -4.20 -4.71
N LEU A 186 5.96 -4.49 -3.75
CA LEU A 186 6.66 -3.43 -3.03
C LEU A 186 7.75 -2.80 -3.89
N PHE A 187 8.22 -3.47 -4.95
CA PHE A 187 9.35 -3.06 -5.77
C PHE A 187 8.93 -2.34 -7.05
N VAL A 188 8.00 -2.95 -7.80
CA VAL A 188 7.54 -2.38 -9.08
C VAL A 188 6.83 -1.05 -8.87
N GLY A 189 6.85 -0.15 -9.86
CA GLY A 189 6.24 1.18 -9.80
C GLY A 189 4.70 1.16 -9.85
N TYR A 190 4.06 0.34 -9.02
CA TYR A 190 2.61 0.18 -8.91
C TYR A 190 2.07 0.82 -7.62
N THR A 191 0.76 0.66 -7.39
CA THR A 191 0.04 1.32 -6.30
C THR A 191 0.17 0.60 -4.96
N GLU A 192 0.58 -0.66 -4.90
CA GLU A 192 0.62 -1.46 -3.66
C GLU A 192 1.60 -0.89 -2.63
N SER A 193 2.84 -0.59 -3.05
CA SER A 193 3.88 -0.01 -2.18
C SER A 193 3.40 1.32 -1.56
N LEU A 194 2.89 2.21 -2.41
CA LEU A 194 2.40 3.53 -2.05
C LEU A 194 1.15 3.46 -1.17
N PHE A 195 0.22 2.56 -1.49
CA PHE A 195 -0.96 2.33 -0.66
C PHE A 195 -0.56 1.89 0.75
N LEU A 196 0.36 0.93 0.89
CA LEU A 196 0.83 0.46 2.20
C LEU A 196 1.59 1.54 2.97
N ALA A 197 2.36 2.38 2.27
CA ALA A 197 3.06 3.51 2.85
C ALA A 197 2.13 4.55 3.46
N PHE A 198 0.87 4.65 3.00
CA PHE A 198 -0.14 5.48 3.64
C PHE A 198 -0.98 4.68 4.65
N ALA A 199 -1.38 3.46 4.30
CA ALA A 199 -2.31 2.66 5.09
C ALA A 199 -1.75 2.24 6.45
N LEU A 200 -0.49 1.79 6.50
CA LEU A 200 0.13 1.31 7.74
C LEU A 200 0.40 2.47 8.71
N PRO A 201 1.00 3.61 8.30
CA PRO A 201 1.03 4.80 9.13
C PRO A 201 -0.35 5.32 9.55
N ALA A 202 -1.37 5.26 8.68
CA ALA A 202 -2.72 5.68 9.03
C ALA A 202 -3.27 4.85 10.19
N TRP A 203 -3.13 3.52 10.12
CA TRP A 203 -3.53 2.60 11.18
C TRP A 203 -2.72 2.83 12.46
N LEU A 204 -1.41 3.05 12.34
CA LEU A 204 -0.55 3.36 13.48
C LEU A 204 -0.96 4.69 14.16
N ALA A 205 -1.31 5.71 13.39
CA ALA A 205 -1.82 6.97 13.90
C ALA A 205 -3.19 6.81 14.59
N ALA A 206 -4.06 5.96 14.05
CA ALA A 206 -5.35 5.62 14.64
C ALA A 206 -5.17 4.92 16.00
N GLN A 207 -4.27 3.93 16.10
CA GLN A 207 -3.93 3.27 17.37
C GLN A 207 -3.40 4.27 18.42
N ARG A 208 -2.70 5.32 17.99
CA ARG A 208 -2.22 6.43 18.84
C ARG A 208 -3.27 7.50 19.12
N ARG A 209 -4.52 7.32 18.65
CA ARG A 209 -5.63 8.29 18.75
C ARG A 209 -5.33 9.63 18.08
N ASN A 210 -4.40 9.68 17.13
CA ASN A 210 -4.14 10.86 16.30
C ASN A 210 -5.05 10.81 15.06
N TRP A 211 -6.31 11.18 15.28
CA TRP A 211 -7.35 11.11 14.25
C TRP A 211 -7.10 12.00 13.02
N PRO A 212 -6.59 13.24 13.15
CA PRO A 212 -6.28 14.05 11.97
C PRO A 212 -5.23 13.40 11.06
N LEU A 213 -4.15 12.88 11.64
CA LEU A 213 -3.10 12.21 10.88
C LEU A 213 -3.60 10.90 10.25
N ALA A 214 -4.35 10.10 11.01
CA ALA A 214 -4.95 8.86 10.51
C ALA A 214 -5.90 9.13 9.32
N ALA A 215 -6.74 10.16 9.43
CA ALA A 215 -7.66 10.58 8.39
C ALA A 215 -6.93 11.12 7.15
N ALA A 216 -5.91 11.96 7.33
CA ALA A 216 -5.14 12.52 6.22
C ALA A 216 -4.42 11.41 5.43
N LEU A 217 -3.78 10.47 6.13
CA LEU A 217 -3.11 9.34 5.49
C LEU A 217 -4.11 8.37 4.83
N ALA A 218 -5.26 8.13 5.46
CA ALA A 218 -6.32 7.33 4.85
C ALA A 218 -6.89 8.00 3.59
N ALA A 219 -7.02 9.33 3.57
CA ALA A 219 -7.39 10.08 2.37
C ALA A 219 -6.36 9.94 1.25
N LEU A 220 -5.06 10.05 1.57
CA LEU A 220 -4.00 9.77 0.61
C LEU A 220 -4.08 8.32 0.10
N ALA A 221 -4.31 7.34 0.98
CA ALA A 221 -4.49 5.94 0.59
C ALA A 221 -5.68 5.75 -0.37
N SER A 222 -6.81 6.43 -0.14
CA SER A 222 -7.99 6.42 -1.01
C SER A 222 -7.72 7.01 -2.39
N THR A 223 -6.75 7.93 -2.53
CA THR A 223 -6.34 8.45 -3.86
C THR A 223 -5.58 7.40 -4.68
N VAL A 224 -5.00 6.40 -4.03
CA VAL A 224 -4.12 5.40 -4.64
C VAL A 224 -4.91 4.13 -4.96
N ARG A 225 -5.80 3.68 -4.05
CA ARG A 225 -6.64 2.47 -4.23
C ARG A 225 -8.01 2.65 -3.58
N ILE A 226 -9.03 2.02 -4.17
CA ILE A 226 -10.38 1.93 -3.57
C ILE A 226 -10.35 1.25 -2.20
N SER A 227 -9.34 0.39 -1.96
CA SER A 227 -9.08 -0.24 -0.66
C SER A 227 -8.85 0.76 0.49
N GLY A 228 -8.50 2.02 0.17
CA GLY A 228 -8.43 3.11 1.15
C GLY A 228 -9.76 3.39 1.85
N LEU A 229 -10.91 3.13 1.20
CA LEU A 229 -12.21 3.24 1.86
C LEU A 229 -12.42 2.16 2.93
N PHE A 230 -11.98 0.92 2.68
CA PHE A 230 -12.06 -0.13 3.71
C PHE A 230 -11.16 0.18 4.90
N LEU A 231 -10.01 0.79 4.66
CA LEU A 231 -9.17 1.33 5.73
C LEU A 231 -9.89 2.45 6.49
N ALA A 232 -10.53 3.39 5.79
CA ALA A 232 -11.30 4.46 6.42
C ALA A 232 -12.43 3.89 7.30
N ALA A 233 -13.13 2.86 6.82
CA ALA A 233 -14.14 2.14 7.59
C ALA A 233 -13.55 1.47 8.84
N ALA A 234 -12.38 0.82 8.72
CA ALA A 234 -11.69 0.22 9.87
C ALA A 234 -11.26 1.28 10.90
N ILE A 235 -10.76 2.44 10.46
CA ILE A 235 -10.40 3.57 11.34
C ILE A 235 -11.64 4.16 12.00
N ALA A 236 -12.74 4.31 11.27
CA ALA A 236 -14.01 4.80 11.81
C ALA A 236 -14.60 3.84 12.85
N LEU A 237 -14.54 2.53 12.60
CA LEU A 237 -14.92 1.50 13.57
C LEU A 237 -14.02 1.57 14.81
N HIS A 238 -12.70 1.65 14.63
CA HIS A 238 -11.76 1.80 15.74
C HIS A 238 -12.04 3.08 16.55
N PHE A 239 -12.35 4.19 15.87
CA PHE A 239 -12.79 5.43 16.49
C PHE A 239 -14.04 5.21 17.35
N ALA A 240 -15.09 4.58 16.81
CA ALA A 240 -16.33 4.33 17.54
C ALA A 240 -16.12 3.44 18.79
N LEU A 241 -15.26 2.42 18.70
CA LEU A 241 -14.97 1.51 19.81
C LEU A 241 -14.15 2.17 20.94
N VAL A 242 -13.23 3.06 20.58
CA VAL A 242 -12.25 3.63 21.53
C VAL A 242 -12.71 4.98 22.09
N THR A 243 -13.65 5.67 21.44
CA THR A 243 -14.06 7.03 21.78
C THR A 243 -15.29 7.04 22.69
N ARG A 244 -15.20 7.74 23.83
CA ARG A 244 -16.33 8.04 24.73
C ARG A 244 -16.36 9.55 25.06
N GLY A 245 -17.56 10.13 25.18
CA GLY A 245 -17.77 11.51 25.62
C GLY A 245 -17.18 12.60 24.71
N ARG A 246 -16.57 13.66 25.26
CA ARG A 246 -16.16 14.89 24.53
C ARG A 246 -15.12 14.73 23.40
N ARG A 247 -14.70 13.49 23.11
CA ARG A 247 -13.77 13.13 22.02
C ARG A 247 -14.46 12.93 20.66
N TRP A 248 -15.80 12.98 20.59
CA TRP A 248 -16.56 13.06 19.33
C TRP A 248 -16.27 14.29 18.48
N ARG A 249 -15.59 15.32 19.03
CA ARG A 249 -15.12 16.49 18.25
C ARG A 249 -14.19 16.11 17.09
N ALA A 250 -13.59 14.92 17.13
CA ALA A 250 -12.75 14.42 16.05
C ALA A 250 -13.52 13.63 14.96
N ALA A 251 -14.82 13.42 15.12
CA ALA A 251 -15.64 12.69 14.15
C ALA A 251 -15.62 13.28 12.73
N PRO A 252 -15.59 14.62 12.52
CA PRO A 252 -15.53 15.18 11.17
C PRO A 252 -14.30 14.74 10.36
N TRP A 253 -13.19 14.40 11.02
CA TRP A 253 -12.01 13.88 10.33
C TRP A 253 -12.27 12.54 9.62
N LEU A 254 -13.26 11.76 10.07
CA LEU A 254 -13.60 10.48 9.44
C LEU A 254 -14.24 10.63 8.06
N ALA A 255 -14.74 11.81 7.70
CA ALA A 255 -15.24 12.10 6.36
C ALA A 255 -14.11 12.40 5.36
N LEU A 256 -12.93 12.80 5.84
CA LEU A 256 -11.81 13.22 5.00
C LEU A 256 -11.37 12.14 3.99
N PRO A 257 -11.32 10.83 4.31
CA PRO A 257 -10.92 9.80 3.35
C PRO A 257 -11.88 9.57 2.19
N VAL A 258 -13.12 10.07 2.29
CA VAL A 258 -14.14 9.97 1.23
C VAL A 258 -13.97 11.09 0.21
N LEU A 259 -13.44 12.26 0.63
CA LEU A 259 -13.33 13.44 -0.22
C LEU A 259 -12.52 13.21 -1.51
N PRO A 260 -11.36 12.53 -1.50
CA PRO A 260 -10.60 12.34 -2.72
C PRO A 260 -11.32 11.46 -3.75
N LEU A 261 -12.05 10.44 -3.29
CA LEU A 261 -12.84 9.61 -4.19
C LEU A 261 -14.02 10.41 -4.75
N ALA A 262 -14.73 11.16 -3.90
CA ALA A 262 -15.81 12.04 -4.35
C ALA A 262 -15.33 13.10 -5.34
N GLY A 263 -14.13 13.65 -5.13
CA GLY A 263 -13.50 14.57 -6.06
C GLY A 263 -13.13 13.91 -7.39
N TYR A 264 -12.62 12.67 -7.36
CA TYR A 264 -12.30 11.93 -8.57
C TYR A 264 -13.56 11.52 -9.34
N THR A 265 -14.63 11.06 -8.67
CA THR A 265 -15.90 10.74 -9.33
C THR A 265 -16.56 12.00 -9.89
N TRP A 266 -16.48 13.14 -9.20
CA TRP A 266 -16.91 14.43 -9.73
C TRP A 266 -16.10 14.83 -10.97
N TYR A 267 -14.78 14.69 -10.93
CA TYR A 267 -13.91 14.93 -12.08
C TYR A 267 -14.33 14.08 -13.29
N LEU A 268 -14.61 12.79 -13.07
CA LEU A 268 -15.11 11.91 -14.13
C LEU A 268 -16.47 12.37 -14.65
N GLN A 269 -17.42 12.69 -13.76
CA GLN A 269 -18.74 13.19 -14.16
C GLN A 269 -18.65 14.42 -15.07
N VAL A 270 -17.75 15.36 -14.78
CA VAL A 270 -17.58 16.57 -15.59
C VAL A 270 -17.01 16.26 -16.99
N HIS A 271 -16.16 15.24 -17.12
CA HIS A 271 -15.50 14.91 -18.40
C HIS A 271 -16.22 13.85 -19.23
N THR A 272 -16.90 12.91 -18.58
CA THR A 272 -17.56 11.77 -19.22
C THR A 272 -19.08 11.80 -19.07
N GLY A 273 -19.65 12.73 -18.31
CA GLY A 273 -21.10 12.80 -18.06
C GLY A 273 -21.66 11.64 -17.23
N ASP A 274 -20.79 10.77 -16.68
CA ASP A 274 -21.17 9.52 -16.04
C ASP A 274 -20.52 9.34 -14.65
N TRP A 275 -21.36 9.27 -13.62
CA TRP A 275 -20.96 9.10 -12.23
C TRP A 275 -20.28 7.76 -11.96
N MET A 276 -20.60 6.74 -12.77
CA MET A 276 -20.09 5.37 -12.66
C MET A 276 -18.99 5.08 -13.70
N ALA A 277 -18.41 6.10 -14.32
CA ALA A 277 -17.39 5.94 -15.36
C ALA A 277 -16.21 5.05 -14.93
N TRP A 278 -15.78 5.15 -13.66
CA TRP A 278 -14.76 4.27 -13.10
C TRP A 278 -15.16 2.79 -13.14
N GLN A 279 -16.40 2.47 -12.75
CA GLN A 279 -16.91 1.10 -12.78
C GLN A 279 -17.12 0.61 -14.22
N HIS A 280 -17.72 1.43 -15.09
CA HIS A 280 -17.90 1.06 -16.49
C HIS A 280 -16.58 0.86 -17.24
N ALA A 281 -15.51 1.56 -16.84
CA ALA A 281 -14.16 1.31 -17.36
C ALA A 281 -13.58 -0.04 -16.88
N GLN A 282 -13.82 -0.41 -15.62
CA GLN A 282 -13.46 -1.74 -15.08
C GLN A 282 -14.23 -2.86 -15.79
N GLU A 283 -15.50 -2.63 -16.12
CA GLU A 283 -16.34 -3.58 -16.87
C GLU A 283 -15.87 -3.73 -18.33
N ARG A 284 -15.61 -2.62 -19.03
CA ARG A 284 -15.15 -2.63 -20.44
C ARG A 284 -13.73 -3.19 -20.60
N GLY A 285 -12.80 -2.78 -19.73
CA GLY A 285 -11.40 -3.17 -19.86
C GLY A 285 -11.07 -4.54 -19.25
N TRP A 286 -11.73 -4.92 -18.14
CA TRP A 286 -11.37 -6.12 -17.36
C TRP A 286 -12.53 -7.08 -17.11
N GLY A 287 -13.74 -6.81 -17.64
CA GLY A 287 -14.90 -7.69 -17.48
C GLY A 287 -15.38 -7.82 -16.03
N ARG A 288 -15.06 -6.85 -15.16
CA ARG A 288 -15.37 -6.89 -13.73
C ARG A 288 -16.79 -6.39 -13.46
N THR A 289 -17.76 -7.27 -13.54
CA THR A 289 -19.17 -6.94 -13.24
C THR A 289 -19.50 -7.13 -11.76
N PHE A 290 -20.28 -6.21 -11.18
CA PHE A 290 -20.80 -6.37 -9.83
C PHE A 290 -21.86 -7.48 -9.80
N HIS A 291 -21.69 -8.45 -8.89
CA HIS A 291 -22.67 -9.50 -8.65
C HIS A 291 -23.13 -9.48 -7.20
N ALA A 292 -24.45 -9.47 -7.00
CA ALA A 292 -25.03 -9.63 -5.67
C ALA A 292 -24.71 -11.03 -5.12
N PRO A 293 -24.44 -11.17 -3.82
CA PRO A 293 -24.25 -12.49 -3.19
C PRO A 293 -25.44 -13.40 -3.50
N GLY A 294 -25.18 -14.57 -4.09
CA GLY A 294 -26.20 -15.58 -4.42
C GLY A 294 -26.73 -15.58 -5.85
N ARG A 295 -26.51 -14.52 -6.65
CA ARG A 295 -26.75 -14.58 -8.11
C ARG A 295 -25.48 -15.10 -8.78
N ARG A 296 -25.52 -16.31 -9.34
CA ARG A 296 -24.48 -16.77 -10.27
C ARG A 296 -24.42 -15.76 -11.39
N GLY A 297 -23.24 -15.16 -11.60
CA GLY A 297 -23.00 -14.30 -12.76
C GLY A 297 -23.35 -15.05 -14.05
N PRO A 298 -23.70 -14.35 -15.13
CA PRO A 298 -23.94 -15.01 -16.41
C PRO A 298 -22.72 -15.85 -16.76
N THR A 299 -22.93 -17.13 -17.05
CA THR A 299 -21.89 -18.03 -17.54
C THR A 299 -21.24 -17.38 -18.76
N PRO A 300 -19.91 -17.25 -18.81
CA PRO A 300 -19.24 -16.74 -20.01
C PRO A 300 -19.41 -17.77 -21.12
N GLY A 301 -20.45 -17.61 -21.96
CA GLY A 301 -20.77 -18.60 -22.99
C GLY A 301 -21.95 -18.30 -23.92
N THR A 302 -22.75 -17.26 -23.69
CA THR A 302 -23.94 -16.99 -24.52
C THR A 302 -23.89 -15.65 -25.27
N ARG A 303 -22.72 -15.29 -25.84
CA ARG A 303 -22.71 -14.47 -27.06
C ARG A 303 -22.55 -15.42 -28.24
N ARG A 304 -23.58 -15.50 -29.10
CA ARG A 304 -23.44 -16.09 -30.44
C ARG A 304 -22.39 -15.25 -31.18
N SER A 305 -21.17 -15.74 -31.24
CA SER A 305 -20.13 -15.23 -32.12
C SER A 305 -20.58 -15.40 -33.58
N PRO A 306 -20.43 -14.38 -34.45
CA PRO A 306 -20.43 -14.62 -35.88
C PRO A 306 -19.29 -15.60 -36.19
N THR A 307 -19.55 -16.48 -37.15
CA THR A 307 -18.71 -17.59 -37.60
C THR A 307 -17.18 -17.34 -37.52
N PRO A 308 -16.40 -18.29 -36.99
CA PRO A 308 -14.95 -18.16 -36.94
C PRO A 308 -14.38 -18.27 -38.36
N ARG A 309 -13.60 -17.25 -38.76
CA ARG A 309 -12.65 -17.37 -39.88
C ARG A 309 -11.55 -18.36 -39.48
N PRO A 310 -11.04 -19.21 -40.40
CA PRO A 310 -10.01 -20.17 -40.07
C PRO A 310 -8.72 -19.47 -39.61
N PRO A 311 -7.96 -20.09 -38.69
CA PRO A 311 -6.79 -19.48 -38.10
C PRO A 311 -5.66 -19.40 -39.14
N SER A 312 -5.17 -18.18 -39.38
CA SER A 312 -3.84 -18.02 -39.96
C SER A 312 -2.82 -18.36 -38.87
N SER A 313 -1.99 -19.35 -39.20
CA SER A 313 -0.86 -19.79 -38.39
C SER A 313 0.10 -18.64 -38.11
N ARG A 314 0.23 -18.21 -36.84
CA ARG A 314 1.52 -17.92 -36.16
C ARG A 314 1.28 -17.23 -34.81
N SER A 315 2.14 -17.59 -33.85
CA SER A 315 2.33 -17.02 -32.50
C SER A 315 1.39 -17.48 -31.38
N CYS A 316 1.50 -18.77 -31.02
CA CYS A 316 1.32 -19.15 -29.63
C CYS A 316 2.58 -18.68 -28.87
N SER A 317 2.49 -17.62 -28.05
CA SER A 317 3.65 -17.18 -27.27
C SER A 317 3.33 -16.61 -25.89
N ARG A 318 4.15 -17.05 -24.93
CA ARG A 318 4.70 -16.29 -23.78
C ARG A 318 3.86 -16.01 -22.53
N ALA A 319 2.55 -16.29 -22.50
CA ALA A 319 1.77 -16.09 -21.26
C ALA A 319 1.87 -17.23 -20.21
N SER A 320 2.60 -18.32 -20.50
CA SER A 320 2.46 -19.57 -19.75
C SER A 320 3.31 -19.68 -18.47
N CYS A 321 4.49 -19.06 -18.38
CA CYS A 321 5.36 -19.28 -17.20
C CYS A 321 4.85 -18.59 -15.92
N TRP A 322 4.39 -17.33 -16.02
CA TRP A 322 3.82 -16.63 -14.87
C TRP A 322 2.42 -17.13 -14.47
N ARG A 323 1.63 -17.59 -15.46
CA ARG A 323 0.37 -18.29 -15.18
C ARG A 323 0.63 -19.61 -14.44
N CYS A 324 1.68 -20.36 -14.78
CA CYS A 324 2.05 -21.57 -14.05
C CYS A 324 2.48 -21.27 -12.60
N TRP A 325 3.28 -20.23 -12.37
CA TRP A 325 3.67 -19.84 -11.01
C TRP A 325 2.46 -19.40 -10.16
N TRP A 326 1.57 -18.59 -10.74
CA TRP A 326 0.35 -18.16 -10.07
C TRP A 326 -0.64 -19.32 -9.85
N ALA A 327 -0.80 -20.21 -10.84
CA ALA A 327 -1.64 -21.42 -10.74
C ALA A 327 -1.09 -22.49 -9.77
N TRP A 328 0.21 -22.45 -9.47
CA TRP A 328 0.83 -23.27 -8.42
C TRP A 328 0.57 -22.66 -7.03
N SER A 329 0.76 -21.34 -6.87
CA SER A 329 0.51 -20.64 -5.60
C SER A 329 -0.96 -20.65 -5.15
N SER A 330 -1.91 -20.62 -6.09
CA SER A 330 -3.35 -20.63 -5.80
C SER A 330 -3.89 -22.03 -5.44
N ARG A 331 -3.25 -23.11 -5.92
CA ARG A 331 -3.60 -24.49 -5.53
C ARG A 331 -3.13 -24.85 -4.13
N ALA A 332 -1.99 -24.32 -3.69
CA ALA A 332 -1.47 -24.57 -2.33
C ALA A 332 -2.30 -23.92 -1.22
N CYS A 333 -3.16 -22.94 -1.55
CA CYS A 333 -3.97 -22.20 -0.57
C CYS A 333 -5.38 -22.80 -0.37
N TRP A 334 -5.79 -23.79 -1.18
CA TRP A 334 -7.08 -24.48 -1.13
C TRP A 334 -6.90 -25.98 -1.29
N SER A 335 -6.32 -26.64 -0.29
CA SER A 335 -6.40 -28.10 -0.17
C SER A 335 -6.61 -28.51 1.29
N HIS A 336 -7.75 -28.14 1.83
CA HIS A 336 -8.41 -28.87 2.90
C HIS A 336 -9.86 -29.07 2.45
N ASP A 337 -10.15 -30.25 1.89
CA ASP A 337 -11.18 -31.15 2.45
C ASP A 337 -11.49 -32.37 1.55
N ALA A 338 -11.57 -33.50 2.27
CA ALA A 338 -12.43 -34.66 2.03
C ALA A 338 -12.23 -35.49 0.74
N ALA A 339 -11.24 -36.38 0.77
CA ALA A 339 -11.29 -37.63 0.00
C ALA A 339 -12.29 -38.59 0.67
N GLY A 340 -13.54 -38.62 0.19
CA GLY A 340 -14.51 -39.68 0.49
C GLY A 340 -14.42 -40.82 -0.54
N PRO A 341 -14.51 -42.10 -0.14
CA PRO A 341 -14.27 -43.23 -1.03
C PRO A 341 -15.43 -43.46 -2.01
N ARG A 342 -15.11 -43.60 -3.30
CA ARG A 342 -16.05 -44.02 -4.35
C ARG A 342 -16.38 -45.50 -4.18
N ARG A 343 -17.67 -45.84 -4.06
CA ARG A 343 -18.17 -47.21 -4.24
C ARG A 343 -18.14 -47.58 -5.73
N PRO A 344 -17.69 -48.78 -6.12
CA PRO A 344 -17.82 -49.28 -7.49
C PRO A 344 -19.24 -49.82 -7.72
N THR A 345 -19.84 -49.42 -8.84
CA THR A 345 -21.02 -50.08 -9.41
C THR A 345 -20.59 -51.36 -10.11
N SER A 346 -21.22 -52.46 -9.72
CA SER A 346 -21.15 -53.80 -10.29
C SER A 346 -21.61 -53.87 -11.75
N ALA A 347 -20.85 -54.61 -12.54
CA ALA A 347 -21.36 -55.71 -13.36
C ALA A 347 -20.43 -56.90 -13.13
#